data_AF-A0A9D9TC14-F1
#
_entry.id   AF-A0A9D9TC14-F1
#
_cell.length_a   1.000
_cell.length_b   1.000
_cell.length_c   1.000
_cell.angle_alpha   90.00
_cell.angle_beta   90.00
_cell.angle_gamma   90.00
#
_symmetry.space_group_name_H-M   'P 1'
#
loop_
_entity.id
_entity.type
_entity.pdbx_description
1 polymer ?
#
loop_
_entity_poly.entity_id
_entity_poly.type
_entity_poly.pdbx_seq_one_letter_code
_entity_poly.pdbx_strand_id
1 'polypeptide(L)' 'MDNIKQEILKTAANTFFKNGIRSVSVDDICDELRISKKTFY' A
#
# COMPACT_ATOMS: atom_id res chain seq x y z
N MET A 1 7.26 -1.33 -16.47
CA MET A 1 7.75 -1.89 -15.19
C MET A 1 7.49 -1.01 -13.96
N ASP A 2 7.04 0.26 -14.09
CA ASP A 2 6.82 1.16 -12.94
C ASP A 2 5.40 1.19 -12.34
N ASN A 3 4.41 0.55 -12.97
CA ASN A 3 3.00 0.78 -12.61
C ASN A 3 2.66 0.34 -11.17
N ILE A 4 3.10 -0.85 -10.77
CA ILE A 4 2.72 -1.40 -9.46
C ILE A 4 3.36 -0.63 -8.30
N LYS A 5 4.58 -0.12 -8.51
CA LYS A 5 5.26 0.73 -7.53
C LYS A 5 4.52 2.04 -7.33
N GLN A 6 4.06 2.66 -8.41
CA GLN A 6 3.28 3.91 -8.34
C GLN A 6 1.92 3.68 -7.67
N GLU A 7 1.27 2.55 -7.95
CA GLU A 7 0.02 2.14 -7.28
C GLU A 7 0.22 1.91 -5.78
N ILE A 8 1.32 1.25 -5.38
CA ILE A 8 1.70 1.09 -3.96
C ILE A 8 1.88 2.45 -3.30
N LEU A 9 2.68 3.35 -3.87
CA LEU A 9 2.93 4.66 -3.28
C LEU A 9 1.66 5.50 -3.17
N LYS A 10 0.81 5.51 -4.21
CA LYS A 10 -0.45 6.25 -4.21
C LYS A 10 -1.43 5.71 -3.18
N THR A 11 -1.56 4.39 -3.08
CA THR A 11 -2.46 3.74 -2.13
C THR A 11 -1.97 3.98 -0.71
N ALA A 12 -0.68 3.73 -0.43
CA ALA A 12 -0.07 4.00 0.86
C ALA A 12 -0.30 5.44 1.32
N ALA A 13 -0.04 6.44 0.47
CA ALA A 13 -0.25 7.85 0.80
C ALA A 13 -1.71 8.15 1.17
N ASN A 14 -2.67 7.63 0.40
CA ASN A 14 -4.10 7.80 0.68
C ASN A 14 -4.52 7.11 1.98
N THR A 15 -4.05 5.89 2.21
CA THR A 15 -4.40 5.09 3.40
C THR A 15 -3.77 5.71 4.66
N PHE A 16 -2.53 6.20 4.58
CA PHE A 16 -1.90 6.95 5.67
C PHE A 16 -2.64 8.25 5.99
N PHE A 17 -3.14 8.97 4.97
CA PHE A 17 -3.90 10.20 5.19
C PHE A 17 -5.26 9.94 5.85
N LYS A 18 -5.94 8.86 5.45
CA LYS A 18 -7.26 8.50 5.99
C LYS A 18 -7.20 7.91 7.40
N ASN A 19 -6.28 6.99 7.62
CA ASN A 19 -6.27 6.17 8.83
C ASN A 19 -5.22 6.65 9.85
N GLY A 20 -4.18 7.34 9.39
CA GLY A 20 -3.04 7.77 10.18
C GLY A 20 -1.81 6.88 9.96
N ILE A 21 -0.63 7.48 9.92
CA ILE A 21 0.61 6.77 9.55
C ILE A 21 0.98 5.60 10.49
N ARG A 22 0.55 5.64 11.76
CA ARG A 22 0.85 4.61 12.76
C ARG A 22 -0.16 3.46 12.82
N SER A 23 -1.32 3.60 12.18
CA SER A 23 -2.38 2.59 12.21
C SER A 23 -2.43 1.75 10.93
N VAL A 24 -1.61 2.07 9.93
CA VAL A 24 -1.58 1.37 8.65
C VAL A 24 -0.39 0.42 8.64
N SER A 25 -0.68 -0.85 8.42
CA SER A 25 0.28 -1.92 8.23
C SER A 25 0.55 -2.17 6.74
N VAL A 26 1.61 -2.94 6.45
CA VAL A 26 1.87 -3.42 5.09
C VAL A 26 0.75 -4.36 4.60
N ASP A 27 0.13 -5.11 5.52
CA ASP A 27 -1.01 -5.97 5.21
C ASP A 27 -2.18 -5.16 4.65
N ASP A 28 -2.51 -4.03 5.29
CA ASP A 28 -3.62 -3.17 4.84
C ASP A 28 -3.41 -2.69 3.39
N ILE A 29 -2.18 -2.33 3.03
CA ILE A 29 -1.85 -1.88 1.67
C ILE A 29 -1.89 -3.04 0.68
N CYS A 30 -1.41 -4.22 1.08
CA CYS A 30 -1.43 -5.42 0.24
C CYS A 30 -2.86 -5.88 -0.04
N ASP A 31 -3.72 -5.85 0.97
CA ASP A 31 -5.13 -6.25 0.88
C ASP A 31 -5.91 -5.28 -0.03
N GLU A 32 -5.67 -3.97 0.09
CA GLU A 32 -6.32 -2.96 -0.75
C GLU A 32 -5.91 -3.07 -2.23
N LEU A 33 -4.64 -3.41 -2.50
CA LEU A 33 -4.12 -3.61 -3.85
C LEU A 33 -4.33 -5.01 -4.41
N ARG A 34 -4.79 -5.97 -3.59
CA ARG A 34 -4.87 -7.39 -3.93
C ARG A 34 -3.55 -7.97 -4.43
N ILE A 35 -2.46 -7.61 -3.77
CA ILE A 35 -1.10 -8.10 -4.07
C ILE A 35 -0.54 -8.90 -2.90
N SER A 36 0.40 -9.79 -3.20
CA SER A 36 1.12 -10.51 -2.16
C SER A 36 2.19 -9.63 -1.51
N LYS A 37 2.57 -9.91 -0.25
CA LYS A 37 3.75 -9.28 0.38
C LYS A 37 5.02 -9.48 -0.44
N LYS A 38 5.18 -10.62 -1.13
CA LYS A 38 6.32 -10.88 -2.02
C LYS A 38 6.37 -9.89 -3.19
N THR A 39 5.21 -9.37 -3.62
CA THR A 39 5.13 -8.34 -4.66
C THR A 39 5.39 -6.94 -4.10
N PHE A 40 5.05 -6.73 -2.82
CA PHE A 40 5.26 -5.46 -2.13
C PHE A 40 6.74 -5.24 -1.75
N TYR A 41 7.39 -6.26 -1.18
CA TYR A 41 8.82 -6.26 -0.82
C TYR A 41 9.71 -6.46 -2.04
#